data_AF-A0A830BSY9-F1
#
_entry.id   AF-A0A830BSY9-F1
#
_cell.length_a   1.000
_cell.length_b   1.000
_cell.length_c   1.000
_cell.angle_alpha   90.00
_cell.angle_beta   90.00
_cell.angle_gamma   90.00
#
_symmetry.space_group_name_H-M   'P 1'
#
loop_
_entity.id
_entity.type
_entity.pdbx_description
1 polymer ?
#
loop_
_entity_poly.entity_id
_entity_poly.type
_entity_poly.pdbx_seq_one_letter_code
_entity_poly.pdbx_strand_id
1 'polypeptide(L)'
;MMYTHNEFATFTSDMEEYCNHYVDREALLYIMLANEILHEIHPNIVTIAEDIIGCIHSLNVIFLIIETALNRLPFTWFGIIYFVLWSGAYVVFQWVLHASYFTWWPYPFLDLSTPLAPLWYLGLALVHIPCYGLYVLLTKAKHVSLSRMFPKAFVRSI
;
A
#
# COMPACT_ATOMS: atom_id res chain seq x y z
N MET A 1 12.15 -8.86 -7.12
CA MET A 1 10.75 -9.27 -6.90
C MET A 1 10.63 -10.74 -7.31
N MET A 2 9.86 -11.57 -6.59
CA MET A 2 9.72 -13.00 -6.90
C MET A 2 8.91 -13.29 -8.18
N TYR A 3 8.16 -12.30 -8.68
CA TYR A 3 7.38 -12.40 -9.91
C TYR A 3 7.73 -11.24 -10.85
N THR A 4 7.70 -11.53 -12.15
CA THR A 4 7.85 -10.56 -13.25
C THR A 4 6.61 -9.67 -13.44
N HIS A 5 5.50 -9.99 -12.78
CA HIS A 5 4.34 -9.13 -12.66
C HIS A 5 4.30 -8.48 -11.28
N ASN A 6 3.93 -7.20 -11.26
CA ASN A 6 3.72 -6.45 -10.02
C ASN A 6 2.58 -7.06 -9.19
N GLU A 7 2.66 -6.85 -7.87
CA GLU A 7 1.92 -7.39 -6.70
C GLU A 7 0.37 -7.39 -6.73
N PHE A 8 -0.25 -7.31 -7.90
CA PHE A 8 -1.69 -7.28 -8.15
C PHE A 8 -2.24 -8.62 -8.68
N ALA A 9 -1.53 -9.73 -8.46
CA ALA A 9 -2.11 -11.05 -8.66
C ALA A 9 -2.96 -11.42 -7.43
N THR A 10 -4.25 -11.65 -7.66
CA THR A 10 -5.17 -12.14 -6.64
C THR A 10 -4.87 -13.62 -6.42
N PHE A 11 -3.89 -13.93 -5.57
CA PHE A 11 -3.56 -15.30 -5.23
C PHE A 11 -4.75 -15.97 -4.56
N THR A 12 -5.55 -16.65 -5.36
CA THR A 12 -6.44 -17.70 -4.88
C THR A 12 -5.52 -18.84 -4.45
N SER A 13 -5.85 -19.61 -3.42
CA SER A 13 -4.93 -20.58 -2.81
C SER A 13 -4.55 -21.79 -3.71
N ASP A 14 -4.64 -21.64 -5.03
CA ASP A 14 -4.30 -22.62 -6.04
C ASP A 14 -2.80 -22.60 -6.33
N MET A 15 -2.17 -23.77 -6.24
CA MET A 15 -0.72 -23.95 -6.40
C MET A 15 -0.22 -23.59 -7.80
N GLU A 16 -1.08 -23.59 -8.82
CA GLU A 16 -0.72 -23.20 -10.19
C GLU A 16 -0.40 -21.70 -10.32
N GLU A 17 -0.96 -20.85 -9.46
CA GLU A 17 -0.72 -19.41 -9.48
C GLU A 17 0.67 -19.06 -8.92
N TYR A 18 1.15 -19.84 -7.96
CA TYR A 18 2.48 -19.72 -7.35
C TYR A 18 3.60 -20.33 -8.20
N CYS A 19 3.28 -21.28 -9.09
CA CYS A 19 4.24 -22.02 -9.92
C CYS A 19 4.10 -21.71 -11.42
N ASN A 20 3.80 -20.46 -11.79
CA ASN A 20 3.63 -20.09 -13.20
C ASN A 20 4.94 -19.61 -13.87
N HIS A 21 4.88 -19.39 -15.19
CA HIS A 21 6.01 -18.90 -15.99
C HIS A 21 6.41 -17.44 -15.73
N TYR A 22 5.63 -16.70 -14.93
CA TYR A 22 5.93 -15.34 -14.53
C TYR A 22 6.74 -15.25 -13.24
N VAL A 23 6.98 -16.36 -12.54
CA VAL A 23 7.95 -16.40 -11.43
C VAL A 23 9.33 -16.01 -11.98
N ASP A 24 9.95 -14.99 -11.39
CA ASP A 24 11.33 -14.62 -11.71
C ASP A 24 12.25 -15.71 -11.14
N ARG A 25 12.55 -16.70 -11.99
CA ARG A 25 13.36 -17.87 -11.63
C ARG A 25 14.76 -17.48 -11.19
N GLU A 26 15.33 -16.39 -11.74
CA GLU A 26 16.65 -15.91 -11.38
C GLU A 26 16.64 -15.29 -9.97
N ALA A 27 15.62 -14.48 -9.65
CA ALA A 27 15.44 -13.93 -8.31
C ALA A 27 15.14 -15.01 -7.26
N LEU A 28 14.35 -16.03 -7.61
CA LEU A 28 14.01 -17.13 -6.72
C LEU A 28 15.22 -18.05 -6.46
N LEU A 29 16.01 -18.35 -7.49
CA LEU A 29 17.29 -19.07 -7.35
C LEU A 29 18.28 -18.31 -6.47
N TYR A 30 18.38 -16.98 -6.64
CA TYR A 30 19.23 -16.14 -5.80
C TYR A 30 18.81 -16.19 -4.32
N ILE A 31 17.52 -16.08 -4.02
CA ILE A 31 17.01 -16.14 -2.64
C ILE A 31 17.20 -17.54 -2.04
N MET A 32 16.94 -18.60 -2.82
CA MET A 32 17.17 -19.98 -2.39
C MET A 32 18.64 -20.24 -2.04
N LEU A 33 19.56 -19.85 -2.93
CA LEU A 33 20.99 -20.03 -2.74
C LEU A 33 21.51 -19.19 -1.57
N ALA A 34 21.06 -17.94 -1.45
CA ALA A 34 21.44 -17.07 -0.34
C ALA A 34 20.96 -17.65 1.00
N ASN A 35 19.73 -18.16 1.04
CA ASN A 35 19.17 -18.81 2.22
C ASN A 35 19.97 -20.07 2.59
N GLU A 36 20.27 -20.93 1.61
CA GLU A 36 21.05 -22.15 1.81
C GLU A 36 22.46 -21.87 2.36
N ILE A 37 23.17 -20.90 1.79
CA ILE A 37 24.48 -20.47 2.29
C ILE A 37 24.39 -19.91 3.72
N LEU A 38 23.35 -19.13 4.03
CA LEU A 38 23.13 -18.57 5.36
C LEU A 38 22.86 -19.65 6.43
N HIS A 39 22.09 -20.68 6.09
CA HIS A 39 21.83 -21.82 6.98
C HIS A 39 23.03 -22.77 7.11
N GLU A 40 23.89 -22.88 6.09
CA GLU A 40 25.20 -23.56 6.21
C GLU A 40 26.12 -22.82 7.18
N ILE A 41 26.20 -21.49 7.07
CA ILE A 41 27.10 -20.68 7.90
C ILE A 41 26.56 -20.55 9.34
N HIS A 42 25.24 -20.46 9.50
CA HIS A 42 24.61 -20.30 10.80
C HIS A 42 23.27 -21.06 10.89
N PRO A 43 23.28 -22.34 11.33
CA PRO A 43 22.12 -23.24 11.25
C PRO A 43 20.92 -22.84 12.11
N ASN A 44 21.07 -21.84 13.00
CA ASN A 44 19.99 -21.31 13.83
C ASN A 44 19.50 -19.93 13.37
N ILE A 45 19.95 -19.44 12.21
CA ILE A 45 19.53 -18.12 11.71
C ILE A 45 18.09 -18.20 11.19
N VAL A 46 17.28 -17.18 11.47
CA VAL A 46 15.93 -17.06 10.90
C VAL A 46 15.97 -15.99 9.82
N THR A 47 15.74 -16.40 8.59
CA THR A 47 15.67 -15.53 7.41
C THR A 47 14.24 -15.12 7.15
N ILE A 48 13.95 -13.83 7.27
CA ILE A 48 12.64 -13.24 6.98
C ILE A 48 12.76 -12.52 5.63
N ALA A 49 12.00 -12.97 4.64
CA ALA A 49 11.83 -12.24 3.40
C ALA A 49 10.70 -11.21 3.59
N GLU A 50 11.02 -9.93 3.52
CA GLU A 50 10.06 -8.84 3.65
C GLU A 50 9.84 -8.22 2.26
N ASP A 51 8.60 -8.27 1.77
CA ASP A 51 8.23 -7.59 0.54
C ASP A 51 8.09 -6.09 0.85
N ILE A 52 9.06 -5.30 0.36
CA ILE A 52 9.31 -3.91 0.78
C ILE A 52 8.07 -3.01 0.56
N ILE A 53 7.25 -3.33 -0.44
CA ILE A 53 6.06 -2.53 -0.76
C ILE A 53 4.96 -2.73 0.27
N GLY A 54 4.71 -3.96 0.73
CA GLY A 54 3.70 -4.26 1.75
C GLY A 54 3.99 -3.60 3.11
N CYS A 55 5.27 -3.51 3.48
CA CYS A 55 5.67 -2.94 4.76
C CYS A 55 5.65 -1.41 4.77
N ILE A 56 6.01 -0.76 3.65
CA ILE A 56 5.81 0.69 3.48
C ILE A 56 4.32 1.05 3.55
N HIS A 57 3.44 0.24 2.95
CA HIS A 57 1.99 0.49 2.99
C HIS A 57 1.43 0.33 4.41
N SER A 58 1.91 -0.69 5.13
CA SER A 58 1.52 -0.94 6.52
C SER A 58 1.98 0.17 7.48
N LEU A 59 3.20 0.68 7.29
CA LEU A 59 3.72 1.81 8.09
C LEU A 59 2.93 3.10 7.84
N ASN A 60 2.56 3.39 6.59
CA ASN A 60 1.74 4.56 6.26
C ASN A 60 0.36 4.52 6.94
N VAL A 61 -0.25 3.33 7.04
CA VAL A 61 -1.53 3.16 7.76
C VAL A 61 -1.36 3.43 9.26
N ILE A 62 -0.28 2.93 9.87
CA ILE A 62 0.00 3.18 11.29
C ILE A 62 0.19 4.68 11.56
N PHE A 63 1.01 5.36 10.75
CA PHE A 63 1.21 6.80 10.88
C PHE A 63 -0.08 7.59 10.70
N LEU A 64 -0.91 7.22 9.72
CA LEU A 64 -2.21 7.84 9.50
C LEU A 64 -3.14 7.69 10.72
N ILE A 65 -3.16 6.51 11.35
CA ILE A 65 -3.95 6.27 12.57
C ILE A 65 -3.44 7.13 13.74
N ILE A 66 -2.12 7.17 13.94
CA ILE A 66 -1.50 7.98 15.00
C ILE A 66 -1.78 9.47 14.78
N GLU A 67 -1.54 9.99 13.58
CA GLU A 67 -1.83 11.38 13.23
C GLU A 67 -3.32 11.69 13.44
N THR A 68 -4.20 10.80 13.00
CA THR A 68 -5.65 10.95 13.20
C THR A 68 -6.01 10.95 14.68
N ALA A 69 -5.35 10.14 15.51
CA ALA A 69 -5.57 10.12 16.96
C ALA A 69 -5.11 11.43 17.63
N LEU A 70 -3.95 11.95 17.24
CA LEU A 70 -3.33 13.15 17.79
C LEU A 70 -3.97 14.46 17.30
N ASN A 71 -4.46 14.48 16.07
CA ASN A 71 -5.07 15.65 15.46
C ASN A 71 -6.38 16.01 16.17
N ARG A 72 -6.72 17.29 16.34
CA ARG A 72 -7.98 17.74 16.97
C ARG A 72 -8.91 18.47 16.00
N LEU A 73 -8.51 18.59 14.74
CA LEU A 73 -9.27 19.33 13.74
C LEU A 73 -10.59 18.62 13.41
N PRO A 74 -11.68 19.38 13.21
CA PRO A 74 -12.95 18.83 12.77
C PRO A 74 -12.81 18.28 11.34
N PHE A 75 -13.44 17.14 11.10
CA PHE A 75 -13.44 16.51 9.78
C PHE A 75 -14.19 17.40 8.78
N THR A 76 -13.55 17.71 7.65
CA THR A 76 -14.16 18.47 6.55
C THR A 76 -14.25 17.61 5.29
N TRP A 77 -15.37 17.71 4.57
CA TRP A 77 -15.56 16.97 3.32
C TRP A 77 -14.60 17.39 2.21
N PHE A 78 -14.08 18.62 2.26
CA PHE A 78 -13.07 19.12 1.33
C PHE A 78 -11.73 18.36 1.38
N GLY A 79 -11.49 17.55 2.42
CA GLY A 79 -10.32 16.69 2.54
C GLY A 79 -10.10 15.75 1.36
N ILE A 80 -11.17 15.33 0.68
CA ILE A 80 -11.09 14.42 -0.47
C ILE A 80 -10.28 15.02 -1.64
N ILE A 81 -10.28 16.35 -1.78
CA ILE A 81 -9.50 17.04 -2.81
C ILE A 81 -8.00 16.81 -2.59
N TYR A 82 -7.53 16.94 -1.35
CA TYR A 82 -6.13 16.68 -1.00
C TYR A 82 -5.77 15.22 -1.21
N PHE A 83 -6.68 14.29 -0.88
CA PHE A 83 -6.47 12.86 -1.09
C PHE A 83 -6.30 12.51 -2.57
N VAL A 84 -7.11 13.10 -3.46
CA VAL A 84 -7.02 12.93 -4.91
C VAL A 84 -5.78 13.64 -5.49
N LEU A 85 -5.47 14.86 -5.04
CA LEU A 85 -4.28 15.58 -5.49
C LEU A 85 -2.99 14.85 -5.10
N TRP A 86 -2.95 14.30 -3.88
CA TRP A 86 -1.79 13.56 -3.38
C TRP A 86 -1.57 12.27 -4.16
N SER A 87 -2.63 11.50 -4.44
CA SER A 87 -2.50 10.29 -5.26
C SER A 87 -2.08 10.61 -6.69
N GLY A 88 -2.60 11.70 -7.28
CA GLY A 88 -2.13 12.21 -8.57
C GLY A 88 -0.66 12.62 -8.55
N ALA A 89 -0.22 13.35 -7.53
CA ALA A 89 1.19 13.74 -7.37
C ALA A 89 2.12 12.52 -7.23
N TYR A 90 1.69 11.49 -6.50
CA TYR A 90 2.44 10.23 -6.39
C TYR A 90 2.56 9.50 -7.73
N VAL A 91 1.47 9.44 -8.51
CA VAL A 91 1.52 8.86 -9.87
C VAL A 91 2.54 9.62 -10.73
N VAL A 92 2.48 10.95 -10.75
CA VAL A 92 3.44 11.78 -11.51
C VAL A 92 4.89 11.52 -11.05
N PHE A 93 5.11 11.43 -9.74
CA PHE A 93 6.43 11.14 -9.19
C PHE A 93 6.97 9.77 -9.66
N GLN A 94 6.15 8.73 -9.62
CA GLN A 94 6.51 7.39 -10.10
C GLN A 94 6.84 7.40 -11.60
N TRP A 95 6.07 8.16 -12.39
CA TRP A 95 6.33 8.37 -13.81
C TRP A 95 7.67 9.06 -14.08
N VAL A 96 8.01 10.09 -13.32
CA VAL A 96 9.31 10.78 -13.43
C VAL A 96 10.48 9.85 -13.10
N LEU A 97 10.35 9.04 -12.04
CA LEU A 97 11.37 8.07 -11.66
C LEU A 97 11.55 6.98 -12.72
N HIS A 98 10.47 6.47 -13.30
CA HIS A 98 10.53 5.51 -14.40
C HIS A 98 11.24 6.12 -15.63
N ALA A 99 10.90 7.35 -16.00
CA ALA A 99 11.57 8.03 -17.10
C ALA A 99 13.07 8.30 -16.86
N SER A 100 13.51 8.38 -15.60
CA SER A 100 14.87 8.80 -15.24
C SER A 100 15.80 7.64 -14.83
N TYR A 101 15.27 6.59 -14.20
CA TYR A 101 16.08 5.60 -13.49
C TYR A 101 15.60 4.15 -13.62
N PHE A 102 14.30 3.89 -13.77
CA PHE A 102 13.76 2.52 -13.71
C PHE A 102 13.13 2.09 -15.04
N THR A 103 13.46 0.90 -15.52
CA THR A 103 12.87 0.30 -16.73
C THR A 103 11.61 -0.51 -16.47
N TRP A 104 11.29 -0.77 -15.21
CA TRP A 104 10.11 -1.52 -14.78
C TRP A 104 9.18 -0.62 -13.97
N TRP A 105 7.89 -0.94 -13.98
CA TRP A 105 6.87 -0.25 -13.17
C TRP A 105 6.73 -0.95 -11.82
N PRO A 106 6.60 -0.24 -10.69
CA PRO A 106 6.29 -0.88 -9.40
C PRO A 106 4.82 -1.31 -9.29
N TYR A 107 3.94 -0.69 -10.07
CA TYR A 107 2.53 -1.04 -10.12
C TYR A 107 2.07 -1.23 -11.55
N PRO A 108 1.25 -2.26 -11.83
CA PRO A 108 0.83 -2.56 -13.19
C PRO A 108 -0.13 -1.48 -13.74
N PHE A 109 -0.88 -0.79 -12.87
CA PHE A 109 -1.77 0.30 -13.27
C PHE A 109 -1.03 1.55 -13.76
N LEU A 110 0.28 1.67 -13.50
CA LEU A 110 1.07 2.79 -14.02
C LEU A 110 1.46 2.58 -15.48
N ASP A 111 1.41 1.36 -15.99
CA ASP A 111 1.80 1.06 -17.37
C ASP A 111 0.69 1.42 -18.37
N LEU A 112 0.91 2.47 -19.16
CA LEU A 112 -0.01 2.91 -20.22
C LEU A 112 0.01 2.03 -21.47
N SER A 113 0.97 1.12 -21.61
CA SER A 113 1.02 0.19 -22.75
C SER A 113 -0.06 -0.90 -22.66
N THR A 114 -0.63 -1.09 -21.47
CA THR A 114 -1.70 -2.05 -21.25
C THR A 114 -3.03 -1.55 -21.82
N PRO A 115 -3.75 -2.32 -22.66
CA PRO A 115 -5.03 -1.88 -23.25
C PRO A 115 -6.12 -1.52 -22.21
N LEU A 116 -6.05 -2.13 -21.03
CA LEU A 116 -6.95 -1.89 -19.91
C LEU A 116 -6.50 -0.75 -18.97
N ALA A 117 -5.45 0.00 -19.32
CA ALA A 117 -4.95 1.10 -18.50
C ALA A 117 -6.07 2.10 -18.10
N PRO A 118 -6.99 2.53 -18.98
CA PRO A 118 -8.08 3.43 -18.58
C PRO A 118 -8.97 2.86 -17.47
N LEU A 119 -9.21 1.54 -17.47
CA LEU A 119 -9.99 0.87 -16.44
C LEU A 119 -9.24 0.78 -15.11
N TRP A 120 -7.91 0.62 -15.15
CA TRP A 120 -7.08 0.67 -13.95
C TRP A 120 -7.12 2.04 -13.27
N TYR A 121 -6.98 3.13 -14.03
CA TYR A 121 -7.09 4.49 -13.49
C TYR A 121 -8.51 4.78 -12.97
N LEU A 122 -9.55 4.29 -13.66
CA LEU A 122 -10.92 4.38 -13.18
C LEU A 122 -11.11 3.59 -11.87
N GLY A 123 -10.60 2.37 -11.80
CA GLY A 123 -10.63 1.54 -10.59
C GLY A 123 -9.92 2.21 -9.42
N LEU A 124 -8.74 2.80 -9.66
CA LEU A 124 -8.01 3.58 -8.67
C LEU A 124 -8.86 4.74 -8.16
N ALA A 125 -9.46 5.54 -9.05
CA ALA A 125 -10.35 6.65 -8.67
C ALA A 125 -11.55 6.17 -7.85
N LEU A 126 -12.14 5.03 -8.21
CA LEU A 126 -13.27 4.45 -7.48
C LEU A 126 -12.87 3.95 -6.09
N VAL A 127 -11.69 3.36 -5.91
CA VAL A 127 -11.16 2.91 -4.61
C VAL A 127 -10.98 4.06 -3.61
N HIS A 128 -10.74 5.28 -4.09
CA HIS A 128 -10.62 6.44 -3.20
C HIS A 128 -11.92 6.74 -2.43
N ILE A 129 -13.08 6.43 -3.03
CA ILE A 129 -14.40 6.67 -2.42
C ILE A 129 -14.60 5.83 -1.15
N PRO A 130 -14.52 4.49 -1.17
CA PRO A 130 -14.65 3.67 0.03
C PRO A 130 -13.50 3.90 1.02
N CYS A 131 -12.26 4.16 0.57
CA CYS A 131 -11.15 4.48 1.46
C CYS A 131 -11.41 5.77 2.26
N TYR A 132 -11.89 6.82 1.58
CA TYR A 132 -12.27 8.07 2.24
C TYR A 132 -13.48 7.87 3.16
N GLY A 133 -14.45 7.07 2.74
CA GLY A 133 -15.59 6.67 3.57
C GLY A 133 -15.17 5.98 4.86
N LEU A 134 -14.23 5.03 4.79
CA LEU A 134 -13.66 4.36 5.95
C LEU A 134 -12.95 5.35 6.88
N TYR A 135 -12.20 6.30 6.31
CA TYR A 135 -11.56 7.36 7.09
C TYR A 135 -12.58 8.27 7.82
N VAL A 136 -13.70 8.59 7.17
CA VAL A 136 -14.82 9.32 7.82
C VAL A 136 -15.40 8.51 8.98
N LEU A 137 -15.53 7.19 8.82
CA LEU A 137 -16.01 6.32 9.89
C LEU A 137 -15.02 6.27 11.07
N LEU A 138 -13.71 6.20 10.80
CA LEU A 138 -12.67 6.22 11.81
C LEU A 138 -12.67 7.53 12.61
N THR A 139 -12.77 8.68 11.92
CA THR A 139 -12.84 9.99 12.59
C THR A 139 -14.11 10.13 13.43
N LYS A 140 -15.27 9.67 12.94
CA LYS A 140 -16.51 9.62 13.73
C LYS A 140 -16.39 8.71 14.95
N ALA A 141 -15.84 7.50 14.77
CA ALA A 141 -15.61 6.55 15.87
C ALA A 141 -14.70 7.14 16.94
N LYS A 142 -13.60 7.79 16.52
CA LYS A 142 -12.71 8.55 17.42
C LYS A 142 -13.46 9.61 18.20
N HIS A 143 -14.27 10.46 17.53
CA HIS A 143 -15.01 11.51 18.21
C HIS A 143 -15.98 10.95 19.27
N VAL A 144 -16.67 9.86 18.95
CA VAL A 144 -17.54 9.16 19.91
C VAL A 144 -16.73 8.60 21.08
N SER A 145 -15.64 7.88 20.81
CA SER A 145 -14.79 7.28 21.85
C SER A 145 -14.15 8.33 22.76
N LEU A 146 -13.57 9.39 22.20
CA LEU A 146 -12.95 10.47 22.98
C LEU A 146 -13.97 11.27 23.79
N SER A 147 -15.17 11.52 23.25
CA SER A 147 -16.25 12.19 24.00
C SER A 147 -16.74 11.35 25.18
N ARG A 148 -16.72 10.02 25.06
CA ARG A 148 -17.08 9.08 26.14
C ARG A 148 -15.99 8.99 27.20
N MET A 149 -14.72 8.94 26.79
CA MET A 149 -13.59 8.80 27.71
C MET A 149 -13.21 10.11 28.42
N PHE A 150 -13.39 11.26 27.76
CA PHE A 150 -13.01 12.58 28.30
C PHE A 150 -14.13 13.62 28.20
N PRO A 151 -15.26 13.42 28.92
CA PRO A 151 -16.45 14.26 28.78
C PRO A 151 -16.25 15.74 29.19
N LYS A 152 -15.21 16.06 29.98
CA LYS A 152 -14.90 17.44 30.41
C LYS A 152 -13.88 18.17 29.53
N ALA A 153 -13.14 17.46 28.68
CA ALA A 153 -12.08 18.03 27.85
C ALA A 153 -12.48 18.18 26.37
N PHE A 154 -13.49 17.43 25.92
CA PHE A 154 -13.95 17.44 24.53
C PHE A 154 -15.29 18.16 24.42
N VAL A 155 -15.27 19.49 24.32
CA VAL A 155 -16.48 20.26 23.97
C VAL A 155 -16.77 19.98 22.50
N ARG A 156 -17.98 19.48 22.22
CA ARG A 156 -18.47 19.21 20.88
C ARG A 156 -18.53 20.54 20.11
N SER A 157 -17.53 20.85 19.29
CA SER A 157 -17.62 21.99 18.38
C SER A 157 -18.70 21.64 17.35
N ILE A 158 -19.82 22.35 17.44
CA ILE A 158 -20.96 22.28 16.52
C ILE A 158 -20.52 22.72 15.14
#